data_AF-A0A2D5FMH6-F1
#
_entry.id   AF-A0A2D5FMH6-F1
#
_cell.length_a   1.000
_cell.length_b   1.000
_cell.length_c   1.000
_cell.angle_alpha   90.00
_cell.angle_beta   90.00
_cell.angle_gamma   90.00
#
_symmetry.space_group_name_H-M   'P 1'
#
loop_
_entity.id
_entity.type
_entity.pdbx_description
1 polymer ?
#
loop_
_entity_poly.entity_id
_entity_poly.type
_entity_poly.pdbx_seq_one_letter_code
_entity_poly.pdbx_strand_id
1 'polypeptide(L)'
;MVRQLSTSDRVSQPRIAYRAFWRISRIGLILCALTLSIGSSSSFSQSTDFELKIEPLSNIDKQFMTEQRRRVEQLANRLGRNISGMEARDIDTLQRIIDERLIATDDTLSLQAMGVVLGDLLANRLDMDWLVYRDRKGRSRALHYRGTDVYLFPVTMISRRQGVGSDRKIQSVYDEVISTTLPRIPGGKWLL
;
A
#
# COMPACT_ATOMS: atom_id res chain seq x y z
N MET A 1 -84.10 -25.56 -8.47
CA MET A 1 -82.98 -25.68 -7.51
C MET A 1 -82.15 -24.41 -7.60
N VAL A 2 -82.35 -23.50 -6.66
CA VAL A 2 -81.71 -22.19 -6.56
C VAL A 2 -81.44 -21.91 -5.08
N ARG A 3 -80.36 -21.17 -4.80
CA ARG A 3 -79.94 -20.51 -3.52
C ARG A 3 -79.29 -21.41 -2.46
N GLN A 4 -78.30 -20.99 -1.69
CA GLN A 4 -77.27 -19.92 -1.71
C GLN A 4 -76.56 -20.03 -0.34
N LEU A 5 -75.28 -19.62 -0.27
CA LEU A 5 -74.60 -18.94 0.86
C LEU A 5 -74.54 -19.63 2.23
N SER A 6 -73.33 -19.91 2.73
CA SER A 6 -72.87 -19.43 4.06
C SER A 6 -71.44 -19.87 4.36
N THR A 7 -70.51 -18.92 4.29
CA THR A 7 -69.29 -18.81 5.14
C THR A 7 -68.83 -17.37 4.93
N SER A 8 -69.42 -16.43 5.66
CA SER A 8 -68.98 -15.93 6.97
C SER A 8 -67.63 -15.22 6.90
N ASP A 9 -67.73 -13.92 7.19
CA ASP A 9 -66.72 -13.01 7.71
C ASP A 9 -65.73 -12.36 6.74
N ARG A 10 -66.23 -11.21 6.23
CA ARG A 10 -65.63 -9.88 6.42
C ARG A 10 -64.12 -9.79 6.26
N VAL A 11 -63.68 -9.53 5.03
CA VAL A 11 -62.52 -8.66 4.79
C VAL A 11 -62.85 -7.72 3.63
N SER A 12 -63.13 -6.47 3.97
CA SER A 12 -63.25 -5.38 2.99
C SER A 12 -61.87 -4.99 2.47
N GLN A 13 -61.66 -5.14 1.17
CA GLN A 13 -60.87 -4.21 0.36
C GLN A 13 -61.86 -3.50 -0.60
N PRO A 14 -61.53 -2.43 -1.34
CA PRO A 14 -60.40 -1.48 -1.31
C PRO A 14 -60.91 -0.01 -1.34
N ARG A 15 -60.01 0.99 -1.41
CA ARG A 15 -59.96 1.98 -2.53
C ARG A 15 -59.09 3.19 -2.22
N ILE A 16 -58.02 3.24 -3.00
CA ILE A 16 -57.16 4.36 -3.37
C ILE A 16 -57.89 5.71 -3.38
N ALA A 17 -57.36 6.68 -2.62
CA ALA A 17 -57.50 8.10 -2.90
C ALA A 17 -56.27 8.89 -2.39
N TYR A 18 -55.07 8.52 -2.86
CA TYR A 18 -53.85 9.34 -2.69
C TYR A 18 -53.87 10.59 -3.60
N ARG A 19 -54.95 11.38 -3.52
CA ARG A 19 -55.14 12.60 -4.34
C ARG A 19 -55.08 13.91 -3.56
N ALA A 20 -54.70 13.87 -2.29
CA ALA A 20 -54.60 15.08 -1.46
C ALA A 20 -53.17 15.46 -1.04
N PHE A 21 -52.13 14.69 -1.41
CA PHE A 21 -50.75 14.97 -0.96
C PHE A 21 -49.87 15.67 -2.02
N TRP A 22 -50.39 15.93 -3.22
CA TRP A 22 -49.60 16.42 -4.37
C TRP A 22 -49.81 17.90 -4.73
N ARG A 23 -50.38 18.73 -3.84
CA ARG A 23 -50.53 20.18 -4.06
C ARG A 23 -49.79 21.08 -3.05
N ILE A 24 -49.24 20.53 -1.97
CA ILE A 24 -48.33 21.27 -1.07
C ILE A 24 -46.85 21.05 -1.47
N SER A 25 -46.58 20.05 -2.33
CA SER A 25 -45.24 19.64 -2.77
C SER A 25 -44.63 20.46 -3.92
N ARG A 26 -45.23 21.60 -4.33
CA ARG A 26 -44.73 22.37 -5.51
C ARG A 26 -44.38 23.84 -5.26
N ILE A 27 -44.61 24.38 -4.07
CA ILE A 27 -44.25 25.78 -3.76
C ILE A 27 -43.03 25.86 -2.81
N GLY A 28 -42.83 24.87 -1.94
CA GLY A 28 -41.62 24.79 -1.10
C GLY A 28 -40.34 24.38 -1.84
N LEU A 29 -40.46 23.79 -3.04
CA LEU A 29 -39.34 23.25 -3.80
C LEU A 29 -38.69 24.27 -4.75
N ILE A 30 -39.32 25.43 -4.98
CA ILE A 30 -38.78 26.49 -5.86
C ILE A 30 -37.99 27.53 -5.05
N LEU A 31 -38.25 27.70 -3.74
CA LEU A 31 -37.49 28.64 -2.90
C LEU A 31 -36.13 28.09 -2.43
N CYS A 32 -35.95 26.76 -2.36
CA CYS A 32 -34.65 26.14 -2.09
C CYS A 32 -33.74 26.07 -3.33
N ALA A 33 -34.29 26.20 -4.53
CA ALA A 33 -33.51 26.16 -5.77
C ALA A 33 -32.83 27.50 -6.12
N LEU A 34 -33.21 28.60 -5.46
CA LEU A 34 -32.61 29.93 -5.71
C LEU A 34 -31.55 30.36 -4.69
N THR A 35 -31.36 29.63 -3.58
CA THR A 35 -30.24 29.88 -2.64
C THR A 35 -28.99 29.06 -2.97
N LEU A 36 -29.05 28.21 -4.00
CA LEU A 36 -27.95 27.32 -4.42
C LEU A 36 -26.91 27.97 -5.35
N SER A 37 -26.91 29.31 -5.49
CA SER A 37 -26.00 30.03 -6.40
C SER A 37 -25.04 31.02 -5.74
N ILE A 38 -24.97 31.08 -4.40
CA ILE A 38 -24.03 31.97 -3.67
C ILE A 38 -23.20 31.20 -2.62
N GLY A 39 -23.27 29.87 -2.61
CA GLY A 39 -22.30 29.04 -1.88
C GLY A 39 -21.07 28.82 -2.75
N SER A 40 -20.25 29.85 -2.94
CA SER A 40 -18.88 29.65 -3.43
C SER A 40 -18.23 28.64 -2.51
N SER A 41 -18.07 27.41 -3.00
CA SER A 41 -17.28 26.38 -2.34
C SER A 41 -15.95 27.02 -2.01
N SER A 42 -15.75 27.31 -0.73
CA SER A 42 -14.43 27.56 -0.19
C SER A 42 -13.73 26.22 -0.35
N SER A 43 -13.13 26.00 -1.52
CA SER A 43 -12.19 24.93 -1.70
C SER A 43 -11.13 25.19 -0.65
N PHE A 44 -11.19 24.42 0.45
CA PHE A 44 -10.05 24.22 1.32
C PHE A 44 -8.97 23.63 0.41
N SER A 45 -8.23 24.50 -0.25
CA SER A 45 -6.91 24.18 -0.74
C SER A 45 -6.09 24.02 0.53
N GLN A 46 -6.12 22.81 1.09
CA GLN A 46 -5.07 22.40 1.99
C GLN A 46 -3.83 22.37 1.12
N SER A 47 -3.15 23.53 1.05
CA SER A 47 -1.79 23.63 0.55
C SER A 47 -1.01 22.62 1.37
N THR A 48 -0.87 21.42 0.84
CA THR A 48 -0.07 20.39 1.45
C THR A 48 1.33 20.86 1.15
N ASP A 49 1.85 21.72 2.01
CA ASP A 49 3.27 22.01 2.02
C ASP A 49 3.91 20.67 2.38
N PHE A 50 4.34 19.96 1.34
CA PHE A 50 4.99 18.66 1.46
C PHE A 50 6.41 18.91 1.94
N GLU A 51 6.49 19.37 3.19
CA GLU A 51 7.71 19.40 3.95
C GLU A 51 8.26 17.96 4.02
N LEU A 52 9.56 17.81 3.78
CA LEU A 52 10.25 16.55 3.98
C LEU A 52 10.09 16.15 5.44
N LYS A 53 9.42 15.02 5.69
CA LYS A 53 9.21 14.48 7.05
C LYS A 53 9.91 13.15 7.18
N ILE A 54 10.76 13.08 8.19
CA ILE A 54 11.53 11.90 8.55
C ILE A 54 11.10 11.52 9.96
N GLU A 55 10.47 10.35 10.07
CA GLU A 55 9.85 9.88 11.30
C GLU A 55 10.40 8.48 11.64
N PRO A 56 10.60 8.13 12.92
CA PRO A 56 10.89 6.75 13.29
C PRO A 56 9.73 5.82 12.88
N LEU A 57 10.01 4.52 12.70
CA LEU A 57 8.96 3.55 12.43
C LEU A 57 7.92 3.53 13.56
N SER A 58 6.66 3.81 13.22
CA SER A 58 5.54 3.59 14.14
C SER A 58 5.29 2.09 14.36
N ASN A 59 4.48 1.74 15.36
CA ASN A 59 4.08 0.34 15.59
C ASN A 59 3.34 -0.26 14.39
N ILE A 60 2.52 0.55 13.70
CA ILE A 60 1.82 0.13 12.47
C ILE A 60 2.83 -0.17 11.36
N ASP A 61 3.89 0.63 11.26
CA ASP A 61 4.94 0.38 10.26
C ASP A 61 5.70 -0.91 10.54
N LYS A 62 6.05 -1.16 11.80
CA LYS A 62 6.72 -2.39 12.22
C LYS A 62 5.84 -3.60 11.91
N GLN A 63 4.56 -3.56 12.27
CA GLN A 63 3.60 -4.62 11.96
C GLN A 63 3.47 -4.87 10.45
N PHE A 64 3.34 -3.81 9.66
CA PHE A 64 3.31 -3.92 8.20
C PHE A 64 4.57 -4.61 7.66
N MET A 65 5.75 -4.22 8.12
CA MET A 65 7.01 -4.81 7.68
C MET A 65 7.15 -6.27 8.11
N THR A 66 6.72 -6.61 9.33
CA THR A 66 6.66 -8.01 9.79
C THR A 66 5.77 -8.85 8.88
N GLU A 67 4.63 -8.32 8.46
CA GLU A 67 3.74 -9.00 7.52
C GLU A 67 4.37 -9.17 6.13
N GLN A 68 5.14 -8.18 5.65
CA GLN A 68 5.90 -8.32 4.40
C GLN A 68 6.95 -9.44 4.49
N ARG A 69 7.71 -9.49 5.59
CA ARG A 69 8.69 -10.57 5.83
C ARG A 69 8.03 -11.94 5.87
N ARG A 70 6.90 -12.06 6.58
CA ARG A 70 6.12 -13.30 6.67
C ARG A 70 5.63 -13.78 5.31
N ARG A 71 5.21 -12.87 4.42
CA ARG A 71 4.82 -13.19 3.05
C ARG A 71 5.98 -13.79 2.24
N VAL A 72 7.16 -13.19 2.34
CA VAL A 72 8.36 -13.71 1.64
C VAL A 72 8.81 -15.04 2.23
N GLU A 73 8.74 -15.19 3.55
CA GLU A 73 9.02 -16.44 4.25
C GLU A 73 8.12 -17.58 3.75
N GLN A 74 6.82 -17.32 3.54
CA GLN A 74 5.91 -18.31 2.96
C GLN A 74 6.30 -18.73 1.54
N LEU A 75 6.85 -17.84 0.73
CA LEU A 75 7.34 -18.16 -0.62
C LEU A 75 8.65 -18.96 -0.56
N ALA A 76 9.57 -18.58 0.33
CA ALA A 76 10.79 -19.35 0.58
C ALA A 76 10.48 -20.79 1.02
N ASN A 77 9.49 -20.96 1.91
CA ASN A 77 9.08 -22.27 2.40
C ASN A 77 8.55 -23.19 1.30
N ARG A 78 7.90 -22.65 0.25
CA ARG A 78 7.49 -23.45 -0.93
C ARG A 78 8.67 -24.00 -1.72
N LEU A 79 9.85 -23.37 -1.60
CA LEU A 79 11.11 -23.82 -2.19
C LEU A 79 11.91 -24.74 -1.25
N GLY A 80 11.37 -25.09 -0.08
CA GLY A 80 12.08 -25.84 0.96
C GLY A 80 13.18 -25.01 1.65
N ARG A 81 13.05 -23.68 1.67
CA ARG A 81 14.01 -22.73 2.22
C ARG A 81 13.33 -21.83 3.24
N ASN A 82 14.11 -21.07 4.00
CA ASN A 82 13.62 -20.01 4.89
C ASN A 82 14.43 -18.72 4.71
N ILE A 83 13.96 -17.61 5.25
CA ILE A 83 14.69 -16.34 5.35
C ILE A 83 15.42 -16.34 6.70
N SER A 84 16.75 -16.35 6.68
CA SER A 84 17.59 -16.52 7.88
C SER A 84 18.26 -15.24 8.38
N GLY A 85 18.28 -14.19 7.57
CA GLY A 85 19.17 -13.05 7.73
C GLY A 85 20.59 -13.27 7.19
N MET A 86 20.94 -14.48 6.71
CA MET A 86 22.23 -14.73 6.08
C MET A 86 22.22 -14.21 4.63
N GLU A 87 22.99 -13.15 4.39
CA GLU A 87 23.04 -12.39 3.15
C GLU A 87 23.07 -13.26 1.88
N ALA A 88 24.13 -14.06 1.69
CA ALA A 88 24.29 -14.88 0.48
C ALA A 88 23.14 -15.86 0.27
N ARG A 89 22.64 -16.48 1.35
CA ARG A 89 21.57 -17.48 1.28
C ARG A 89 20.22 -16.84 0.97
N ASP A 90 19.94 -15.71 1.59
CA ASP A 90 18.65 -15.04 1.46
C ASP A 90 18.56 -14.31 0.13
N ILE A 91 19.64 -13.72 -0.38
CA ILE A 91 19.69 -13.18 -1.75
C ILE A 91 19.42 -14.28 -2.78
N ASP A 92 20.08 -15.43 -2.67
CA ASP A 92 19.82 -16.58 -3.54
C ASP A 92 18.37 -17.07 -3.42
N THR A 93 17.80 -17.07 -2.21
CA THR A 93 16.39 -17.41 -1.99
C THR A 93 15.44 -16.44 -2.70
N LEU A 94 15.69 -15.13 -2.59
CA LEU A 94 14.92 -14.11 -3.30
C LEU A 94 15.03 -14.29 -4.81
N GLN A 95 16.22 -14.60 -5.33
CA GLN A 95 16.41 -14.82 -6.77
C GLN A 95 15.60 -16.03 -7.25
N ARG A 96 15.65 -17.15 -6.53
CA ARG A 96 14.87 -18.35 -6.86
C ARG A 96 13.35 -18.10 -6.84
N ILE A 97 12.85 -17.25 -5.94
CA ILE A 97 11.42 -16.88 -5.94
C ILE A 97 10.99 -16.24 -7.27
N ILE A 98 11.86 -15.41 -7.88
CA ILE A 98 11.61 -14.80 -9.19
C ILE A 98 11.80 -15.82 -10.32
N ASP A 99 12.89 -16.57 -10.30
CA ASP A 99 13.24 -17.52 -11.37
C ASP A 99 12.18 -18.62 -11.53
N GLU A 100 11.67 -19.12 -10.41
CA GLU A 100 10.60 -20.13 -10.35
C GLU A 100 9.20 -19.52 -10.55
N ARG A 101 9.12 -18.21 -10.84
CA ARG A 101 7.89 -17.44 -11.10
C ARG A 101 6.83 -17.59 -10.01
N LEU A 102 7.26 -17.66 -8.75
CA LEU A 102 6.34 -17.75 -7.61
C LEU A 102 5.57 -16.44 -7.35
N ILE A 103 6.04 -15.34 -7.94
CA ILE A 103 5.39 -14.04 -7.95
C ILE A 103 5.26 -13.59 -9.42
N ALA A 104 4.08 -13.10 -9.80
CA ALA A 104 3.87 -12.52 -11.12
C ALA A 104 4.58 -11.16 -11.25
N THR A 105 5.04 -10.80 -12.46
CA THR A 105 5.80 -9.55 -12.68
C THR A 105 5.00 -8.28 -12.39
N ASP A 106 3.67 -8.37 -12.41
CA ASP A 106 2.73 -7.29 -12.09
C ASP A 106 2.24 -7.32 -10.62
N ASP A 107 2.54 -8.35 -9.84
CA ASP A 107 2.25 -8.43 -8.40
C ASP A 107 3.24 -7.54 -7.61
N THR A 108 2.99 -6.24 -7.72
CA THR A 108 3.80 -5.19 -7.11
C THR A 108 3.87 -5.35 -5.58
N LEU A 109 2.80 -5.83 -4.94
CA LEU A 109 2.77 -5.97 -3.48
C LEU A 109 3.72 -7.07 -3.00
N SER A 110 3.70 -8.24 -3.63
CA SER A 110 4.63 -9.32 -3.27
C SER A 110 6.08 -8.98 -3.65
N LEU A 111 6.30 -8.30 -4.78
CA LEU A 111 7.63 -7.80 -5.15
C LEU A 111 8.15 -6.73 -4.19
N GLN A 112 7.28 -5.86 -3.67
CA GLN A 112 7.65 -4.90 -2.63
C GLN A 112 7.92 -5.57 -1.28
N ALA A 113 7.22 -6.68 -0.98
CA ALA A 113 7.50 -7.50 0.19
C ALA A 113 8.93 -8.08 0.13
N MET A 114 9.35 -8.57 -1.05
CA MET A 114 10.75 -8.98 -1.26
C MET A 114 11.72 -7.83 -1.06
N GLY A 115 11.35 -6.62 -1.48
CA GLY A 115 12.12 -5.40 -1.24
C GLY A 115 12.33 -5.10 0.25
N VAL A 116 11.39 -5.47 1.13
CA VAL A 116 11.58 -5.37 2.59
C VAL A 116 12.67 -6.32 3.08
N VAL A 117 12.65 -7.58 2.65
CA VAL A 117 13.69 -8.56 3.03
C VAL A 117 15.06 -8.16 2.48
N LEU A 118 15.14 -7.71 1.22
CA LEU A 118 16.37 -7.13 0.67
C LEU A 118 16.87 -5.95 1.50
N GLY A 119 15.94 -5.11 1.97
CA GLY A 119 16.23 -4.00 2.86
C GLY A 119 16.81 -4.43 4.20
N ASP A 120 16.36 -5.54 4.79
CA ASP A 120 16.94 -6.05 6.04
C ASP A 120 18.40 -6.50 5.85
N LEU A 121 18.71 -7.11 4.70
CA LEU A 121 20.08 -7.49 4.35
C LEU A 121 20.98 -6.27 4.15
N LEU A 122 20.46 -5.23 3.47
CA LEU A 122 21.17 -3.96 3.27
C LEU A 122 21.37 -3.21 4.59
N ALA A 123 20.34 -3.18 5.46
CA ALA A 123 20.40 -2.56 6.77
C ALA A 123 21.51 -3.16 7.62
N ASN A 124 21.59 -4.50 7.66
CA ASN A 124 22.63 -5.22 8.38
C ASN A 124 24.03 -4.97 7.79
N ARG A 125 24.17 -5.00 6.46
CA ARG A 125 25.47 -4.86 5.80
C ARG A 125 26.04 -3.44 5.87
N LEU A 126 25.18 -2.42 5.83
CA LEU A 126 25.55 -1.01 5.77
C LEU A 126 25.37 -0.26 7.09
N ASP A 127 24.99 -0.95 8.16
CA ASP A 127 24.67 -0.38 9.48
C ASP A 127 23.65 0.77 9.38
N MET A 128 22.54 0.51 8.71
CA MET A 128 21.48 1.51 8.47
C MET A 128 20.20 1.18 9.22
N ASP A 129 19.51 2.22 9.67
CA ASP A 129 18.26 2.11 10.41
C ASP A 129 17.04 2.29 9.49
N TRP A 130 15.98 1.52 9.74
CA TRP A 130 14.70 1.75 9.10
C TRP A 130 13.97 2.96 9.68
N LEU A 131 13.41 3.80 8.80
CA LEU A 131 12.56 4.93 9.15
C LEU A 131 11.44 5.13 8.13
N VAL A 132 10.55 6.08 8.43
CA VAL A 132 9.52 6.57 7.51
C VAL A 132 10.02 7.85 6.87
N TYR A 133 10.13 7.84 5.55
CA TYR A 133 10.49 8.99 4.72
C TYR A 133 9.25 9.48 3.98
N ARG A 134 8.90 10.76 4.12
CA ARG A 134 7.76 11.35 3.44
C ARG A 134 8.16 12.59 2.66
N ASP A 135 7.88 12.57 1.37
CA ASP A 135 8.11 13.67 0.45
C ASP A 135 6.87 13.92 -0.44
N ARG A 136 7.05 14.70 -1.49
CA ARG A 136 6.02 15.00 -2.50
C ARG A 136 5.53 13.77 -3.27
N LYS A 137 6.34 12.72 -3.38
CA LYS A 137 5.98 11.46 -4.05
C LYS A 137 5.21 10.53 -3.11
N GLY A 138 5.27 10.80 -1.81
CA GLY A 138 4.44 10.16 -0.80
C GLY A 138 5.27 9.62 0.36
N ARG A 139 4.68 8.66 1.06
CA ARG A 139 5.25 8.05 2.26
C ARG A 139 5.91 6.71 1.90
N SER A 140 7.16 6.53 2.29
CA SER A 140 7.93 5.31 2.07
C SER A 140 8.63 4.87 3.35
N ARG A 141 8.96 3.58 3.44
CA ARG A 141 9.86 3.05 4.46
C ARG A 141 11.23 2.94 3.82
N ALA A 142 12.21 3.60 4.43
CA ALA A 142 13.54 3.79 3.88
C ALA A 142 14.59 3.39 4.92
N LEU A 143 15.79 3.06 4.43
CA LEU A 143 16.98 2.93 5.26
C LEU A 143 17.69 4.27 5.34
N HIS A 144 18.25 4.58 6.50
CA HIS A 144 18.99 5.81 6.74
C HIS A 144 20.28 5.51 7.50
N TYR A 145 21.39 6.08 7.03
CA TYR A 145 22.63 6.06 7.77
C TYR A 145 22.68 7.26 8.72
N ARG A 146 22.75 7.00 10.03
CA ARG A 146 22.58 7.99 11.08
C ARG A 146 23.53 9.19 10.90
N GLY A 147 23.00 10.40 11.06
CA GLY A 147 23.79 11.63 10.97
C GLY A 147 24.22 12.05 9.57
N THR A 148 23.65 11.45 8.52
CA THR A 148 23.93 11.80 7.11
C THR A 148 22.64 11.99 6.31
N ASP A 149 22.74 12.47 5.07
CA ASP A 149 21.61 12.52 4.13
C ASP A 149 21.57 11.32 3.17
N VAL A 150 22.05 10.17 3.62
CA VAL A 150 22.09 8.93 2.82
C VAL A 150 20.86 8.08 3.13
N TYR A 151 19.98 7.94 2.13
CA TYR A 151 18.75 7.15 2.20
C TYR A 151 18.69 6.08 1.10
N LEU A 152 18.19 4.89 1.44
CA LEU A 152 17.89 3.83 0.47
C LEU A 152 16.41 3.47 0.52
N PHE A 153 15.85 3.10 -0.64
CA PHE A 153 14.42 2.77 -0.79
C PHE A 153 14.21 1.32 -1.27
N PRO A 154 14.67 0.32 -0.49
CA PRO A 154 14.73 -1.08 -0.92
C PRO A 154 13.36 -1.69 -1.24
N VAL A 155 12.30 -1.21 -0.57
CA VAL A 155 10.91 -1.64 -0.81
C VAL A 155 10.56 -1.64 -2.29
N THR A 156 11.02 -0.68 -3.09
CA THR A 156 10.65 -0.58 -4.51
C THR A 156 11.72 -1.06 -5.49
N MET A 157 12.91 -1.46 -5.00
CA MET A 157 14.05 -1.78 -5.87
C MET A 157 13.76 -2.96 -6.79
N ILE A 158 13.10 -4.00 -6.27
CA ILE A 158 12.75 -5.21 -7.04
C ILE A 158 11.56 -4.95 -7.96
N SER A 159 10.48 -4.38 -7.43
CA SER A 159 9.24 -4.18 -8.19
C SER A 159 9.43 -3.27 -9.40
N ARG A 160 10.23 -2.20 -9.28
CA ARG A 160 10.53 -1.30 -10.41
C ARG A 160 11.26 -1.99 -11.55
N ARG A 161 12.08 -3.00 -11.26
CA ARG A 161 12.86 -3.73 -12.27
C ARG A 161 12.02 -4.79 -12.96
N GLN A 162 11.24 -5.54 -12.19
CA GLN A 162 10.31 -6.53 -12.74
C GLN A 162 9.21 -5.88 -13.60
N GLY A 163 8.71 -4.71 -13.17
CA GLY A 163 7.69 -3.96 -13.92
C GLY A 163 8.14 -3.45 -15.30
N VAL A 164 9.45 -3.40 -15.58
CA VAL A 164 10.01 -3.04 -16.89
C VAL A 164 10.66 -4.23 -17.60
N GLY A 165 10.47 -5.45 -17.10
CA GLY A 165 11.01 -6.67 -17.71
C GLY A 165 12.53 -6.82 -17.60
N SER A 166 13.17 -6.21 -16.61
CA SER A 166 14.62 -6.36 -16.41
C SER A 166 14.99 -7.78 -15.94
N ASP A 167 16.02 -8.34 -16.55
CA ASP A 167 16.62 -9.65 -16.24
C ASP A 167 17.78 -9.58 -15.24
N ARG A 168 18.05 -8.39 -14.68
CA ARG A 168 19.16 -8.20 -13.74
C ARG A 168 18.92 -9.03 -12.48
N LYS A 169 19.93 -9.83 -12.11
CA LYS A 169 19.94 -10.64 -10.88
C LYS A 169 19.86 -9.75 -9.64
N ILE A 170 19.19 -10.24 -8.60
CA ILE A 170 19.07 -9.57 -7.29
C ILE A 170 20.45 -9.34 -6.68
N GLN A 171 21.38 -10.29 -6.81
CA GLN A 171 22.77 -10.11 -6.38
C GLN A 171 23.40 -8.84 -6.98
N SER A 172 23.25 -8.64 -8.29
CA SER A 172 23.81 -7.46 -8.96
C SER A 172 23.14 -6.15 -8.54
N VAL A 173 21.88 -6.19 -8.11
CA VAL A 173 21.20 -5.01 -7.55
C VAL A 173 21.75 -4.73 -6.15
N TYR A 174 21.94 -5.77 -5.34
CA TYR A 174 22.50 -5.68 -4.00
C TYR A 174 23.93 -5.11 -4.02
N ASP A 175 24.80 -5.68 -4.86
CA ASP A 175 26.21 -5.26 -5.00
C ASP A 175 26.32 -3.80 -5.47
N GLU A 176 25.49 -3.39 -6.45
CA GLU A 176 25.44 -2.01 -6.94
C GLU A 176 25.05 -1.02 -5.83
N VAL A 177 24.06 -1.39 -5.00
CA VAL A 177 23.64 -0.55 -3.87
C VAL A 177 24.79 -0.40 -2.87
N ILE A 178 25.49 -1.48 -2.55
CA ILE A 178 26.65 -1.43 -1.64
C ILE A 178 27.76 -0.55 -2.23
N SER A 179 28.17 -0.81 -3.48
CA SER A 179 29.30 -0.11 -4.11
C SER A 179 29.06 1.38 -4.25
N THR A 180 27.79 1.78 -4.44
CA THR A 180 27.40 3.19 -4.57
C THR A 180 27.16 3.88 -3.22
N THR A 181 26.80 3.11 -2.18
CA THR A 181 26.47 3.66 -0.85
C THR A 181 27.69 3.76 0.06
N LEU A 182 28.58 2.76 0.07
CA LEU A 182 29.78 2.74 0.92
C LEU A 182 30.65 4.01 0.80
N PRO A 183 30.91 4.59 -0.38
CA PRO A 183 31.69 5.82 -0.49
C PRO A 183 31.01 7.06 0.11
N ARG A 184 29.70 7.00 0.36
CA ARG A 184 28.88 8.13 0.84
C ARG A 184 28.68 8.10 2.36
N ILE A 185 28.97 6.98 3.01
CA ILE A 185 28.86 6.85 4.46
C ILE A 185 30.24 7.03 5.12
N PRO A 186 30.33 7.75 6.25
CA PRO A 186 31.55 7.86 7.04
C PRO A 186 32.12 6.48 7.38
N GLY A 187 33.40 6.26 7.09
CA GLY A 187 34.08 4.99 7.36
C GLY A 187 33.83 3.86 6.34
N GLY A 188 32.87 4.01 5.42
CA GLY A 188 32.49 2.94 4.48
C GLY A 188 33.58 2.51 3.50
N LYS A 189 34.55 3.38 3.19
CA LYS A 189 35.71 3.04 2.33
C LYS A 189 36.60 1.94 2.92
N TRP A 190 36.52 1.69 4.22
CA TRP A 190 37.31 0.67 4.92
C TRP A 190 36.59 -0.69 5.04
N LEU A 191 35.34 -0.78 4.56
CA LEU A 191 34.50 -1.99 4.61
C LEU A 191 34.41 -2.73 3.25
N LEU A 192 35.20 -2.26 2.27
CA LEU A 192 35.34 -2.83 0.93
C LEU A 192 36.25 -4.06 0.91
#